data_AF-A0A959X0B5-F1
#
_entry.id   AF-A0A959X0B5-F1
#
_cell.length_a   1.000
_cell.length_b   1.000
_cell.length_c   1.000
_cell.angle_alpha   90.00
_cell.angle_beta   90.00
_cell.angle_gamma   90.00
#
_symmetry.space_group_name_H-M   'P 1'
#
loop_
_entity.id
_entity.type
_entity.pdbx_description
1 polymer ?
#
loop_
_entity_poly.entity_id
_entity_poly.type
_entity_poly.pdbx_seq_one_letter_code
_entity_poly.pdbx_strand_id
1 'polypeptide(L)' 'ESAEADFLDRYLPKALSTDELVAIVDAQMTATEAELGAKPTMRQMGAIVKAVNAKVAGRADGKTVAGLVKARINS' A
#
# COMPACT_ATOMS: atom_id res chain seq x y z
N GLU A 1 21.19 -6.12 36.96
CA GLU A 1 21.66 -5.33 35.80
C GLU A 1 20.88 -5.80 34.59
N SER A 2 19.88 -5.02 34.18
CA SER A 2 18.90 -5.43 33.17
C SER A 2 18.47 -4.17 32.42
N ALA A 3 19.33 -3.70 31.52
CA ALA A 3 19.08 -2.46 30.79
C ALA A 3 19.78 -2.47 29.42
N GLU A 4 19.56 -3.47 28.56
CA GLU A 4 20.14 -3.41 27.20
C GLU A 4 19.43 -4.25 26.11
N ALA A 5 18.09 -4.26 26.09
CA ALA A 5 17.35 -4.94 25.01
C ALA A 5 16.21 -4.12 24.37
N ASP A 6 16.16 -2.80 24.58
CA ASP A 6 14.99 -1.98 24.22
C ASP A 6 15.31 -0.77 23.32
N PHE A 7 16.30 -0.90 22.44
CA PHE A 7 16.77 0.22 21.62
C PHE A 7 16.64 0.07 20.09
N LEU A 8 15.94 -0.93 19.57
CA LEU A 8 15.75 -1.08 18.12
C LEU A 8 14.31 -1.11 17.61
N ASP A 9 13.30 -1.22 18.49
CA ASP A 9 11.89 -1.20 18.05
C ASP A 9 11.38 0.22 17.71
N ARG A 10 12.22 1.24 17.87
CA ARG A 10 11.91 2.64 17.56
C ARG A 10 12.25 3.08 16.12
N TYR A 11 12.76 2.19 15.28
CA TYR A 11 13.20 2.55 13.93
C TYR A 11 12.28 2.04 12.80
N LEU A 12 11.32 1.15 13.07
CA LEU A 12 10.38 0.66 12.06
C LEU A 12 8.98 1.25 12.28
N PRO A 13 8.37 1.91 11.29
CA PRO A 13 6.99 2.36 11.42
C PRO A 13 6.07 1.14 11.55
N LYS A 14 5.05 1.26 12.41
CA LYS A 14 4.08 0.18 12.67
C LYS A 14 3.50 -0.35 11.36
N ALA A 15 3.59 -1.67 11.19
CA ALA A 15 2.99 -2.38 10.07
C ALA A 15 1.49 -2.10 9.99
N LEU A 16 0.98 -1.92 8.77
CA LEU A 16 -0.44 -1.76 8.52
C LEU A 16 -1.15 -3.08 8.75
N SER A 17 -2.36 -3.00 9.30
CA SER A 17 -3.32 -4.08 9.19
C SER A 17 -3.78 -4.25 7.74
N THR A 18 -4.37 -5.41 7.43
CA THR A 18 -4.94 -5.68 6.11
C THR A 18 -5.99 -4.66 5.72
N ASP A 19 -6.88 -4.29 6.64
CA ASP A 19 -7.97 -3.34 6.37
C ASP A 19 -7.46 -1.94 6.08
N GLU A 20 -6.45 -1.47 6.82
CA GLU A 20 -5.81 -0.17 6.54
C GLU A 20 -5.13 -0.17 5.16
N LEU A 21 -4.44 -1.26 4.80
CA LEU A 21 -3.80 -1.38 3.50
C LEU A 21 -4.83 -1.41 2.36
N VAL A 22 -5.92 -2.14 2.56
CA VAL A 22 -7.06 -2.19 1.62
C VAL A 22 -7.65 -0.80 1.42
N ALA A 23 -7.91 -0.06 2.50
CA ALA A 23 -8.46 1.29 2.41
C ALA A 23 -7.54 2.25 1.62
N ILE A 24 -6.22 2.14 1.80
CA ILE A 24 -5.24 2.94 1.06
C ILE A 24 -5.25 2.59 -0.44
N VAL A 25 -5.32 1.30 -0.77
CA VAL A 25 -5.42 0.83 -2.16
C VAL A 25 -6.71 1.35 -2.80
N ASP A 26 -7.85 1.23 -2.13
CA ASP A 26 -9.16 1.64 -2.64
C ASP A 26 -9.23 3.16 -2.85
N ALA A 27 -8.65 3.94 -1.94
CA ALA A 27 -8.50 5.38 -2.10
C ALA A 27 -7.64 5.73 -3.33
N GLN A 28 -6.53 5.01 -3.57
CA GLN A 28 -5.70 5.25 -4.74
C GLN A 28 -6.41 4.85 -6.04
N MET A 29 -7.15 3.74 -6.06
CA MET A 29 -7.95 3.31 -7.21
C MET A 29 -8.98 4.38 -7.59
N THR A 30 -9.70 4.90 -6.58
CA THR A 30 -10.70 5.98 -6.76
C THR A 30 -10.08 7.26 -7.30
N ALA A 31 -8.92 7.67 -6.76
CA ALA A 31 -8.21 8.85 -7.24
C ALA A 31 -7.79 8.69 -8.71
N THR A 32 -7.24 7.53 -9.07
CA THR A 32 -6.85 7.24 -10.47
C THR A 32 -8.06 7.15 -11.38
N GLU A 33 -9.20 6.60 -10.94
CA GLU A 33 -10.44 6.60 -11.73
C GLU A 33 -10.92 8.02 -12.03
N ALA A 34 -10.90 8.91 -11.04
CA ALA A 34 -11.28 10.31 -11.20
C ALA A 34 -10.35 11.06 -12.18
N GLU A 35 -9.05 10.78 -12.14
CA GLU A 35 -8.05 11.36 -13.06
C GLU A 35 -8.23 10.85 -14.51
N LEU A 36 -8.56 9.57 -14.69
CA LEU A 36 -8.75 8.95 -16.00
C LEU A 36 -10.14 9.21 -16.60
N GLY A 37 -11.14 9.49 -15.76
CA GLY A 37 -12.55 9.45 -16.13
C GLY A 37 -13.05 8.04 -16.49
N ALA A 38 -12.31 7.00 -16.09
CA ALA A 38 -12.61 5.59 -16.38
C ALA A 38 -11.93 4.67 -15.37
N LYS A 39 -12.49 3.47 -15.18
CA LYS A 39 -11.91 2.45 -14.31
C LYS A 39 -10.44 2.17 -14.67
N PRO A 40 -9.51 2.14 -13.69
CA PRO A 40 -8.12 1.84 -13.96
C PRO A 40 -7.93 0.42 -14.51
N THR A 41 -7.00 0.27 -15.43
CA THR A 41 -6.70 -1.03 -16.06
C THR A 41 -5.30 -1.50 -15.70
N MET A 42 -4.91 -2.68 -16.21
CA MET A 42 -3.54 -3.19 -16.10
C MET A 42 -2.48 -2.20 -16.62
N ARG A 43 -2.84 -1.26 -17.51
CA ARG A 43 -1.94 -0.18 -17.97
C ARG A 43 -1.55 0.77 -16.84
N GLN A 44 -2.45 1.01 -15.90
CA GLN A 44 -2.22 1.89 -14.74
C GLN A 44 -1.72 1.15 -13.50
N MET A 45 -1.81 -0.18 -13.47
CA MET A 45 -1.41 -1.00 -12.32
C MET A 45 -0.01 -0.62 -11.78
N GLY A 46 1.00 -0.53 -12.65
CA GLY A 46 2.37 -0.20 -12.22
C GLY A 46 2.48 1.18 -11.53
N ALA A 47 1.76 2.17 -12.06
CA ALA A 47 1.73 3.52 -11.48
C ALA A 47 1.00 3.53 -10.13
N ILE A 48 -0.15 2.84 -10.04
CA ILE A 48 -0.93 2.71 -8.81
C ILE A 48 -0.11 2.00 -7.72
N VAL A 49 0.53 0.87 -8.05
CA VAL A 49 1.39 0.12 -7.12
C VAL A 49 2.54 1.00 -6.63
N LYS A 50 3.18 1.77 -7.52
CA LYS A 50 4.24 2.71 -7.12
C LYS A 50 3.72 3.79 -6.18
N ALA A 51 2.56 4.38 -6.47
CA ALA A 51 1.95 5.42 -5.64
C ALA A 51 1.57 4.89 -4.25
N VAL A 52 0.96 3.69 -4.17
CA VAL A 52 0.61 3.06 -2.89
C VAL A 52 1.88 2.72 -2.10
N ASN A 53 2.89 2.10 -2.72
CA ASN A 53 4.15 1.77 -2.06
C ASN A 53 4.84 2.99 -1.45
N ALA A 54 4.77 4.16 -2.09
CA ALA A 54 5.28 5.40 -1.52
C ALA A 54 4.52 5.82 -0.25
N LYS A 55 3.20 5.61 -0.20
CA LYS A 55 2.35 5.91 0.97
C LYS A 55 2.55 4.94 2.14
N VAL A 56 2.92 3.69 1.85
CA VAL A 56 3.03 2.62 2.84
C VAL A 56 4.47 2.17 3.08
N ALA A 57 5.46 2.97 2.65
CA ALA A 57 6.87 2.64 2.76
C ALA A 57 7.25 2.23 4.20
N GLY A 58 7.84 1.04 4.34
CA GLY A 58 8.21 0.47 5.64
C GLY A 58 7.05 -0.08 6.48
N ARG A 59 5.81 0.03 6.01
CA ARG A 59 4.59 -0.39 6.74
C ARG A 59 3.81 -1.51 6.06
N ALA A 60 4.08 -1.80 4.79
CA ALA A 60 3.56 -2.94 4.05
C ALA A 60 4.56 -3.38 2.98
N ASP A 61 4.51 -4.66 2.57
CA ASP A 61 5.36 -5.17 1.51
C ASP A 61 4.76 -4.91 0.11
N GLY A 62 5.63 -4.66 -0.86
CA GLY A 62 5.20 -4.30 -2.21
C GLY A 62 4.50 -5.44 -2.97
N LYS A 63 4.71 -6.70 -2.60
CA LYS A 63 4.05 -7.84 -3.24
C LYS A 63 2.58 -7.92 -2.82
N THR A 64 2.29 -7.70 -1.53
CA THR A 64 0.92 -7.59 -1.02
C THR A 64 0.18 -6.42 -1.67
N VAL A 65 0.83 -5.26 -1.78
CA VAL A 65 0.27 -4.09 -2.50
C VAL A 65 -0.07 -4.45 -3.94
N ALA A 66 0.86 -5.06 -4.67
CA ALA A 66 0.63 -5.44 -6.07
C ALA A 66 -0.51 -6.46 -6.23
N GLY A 67 -0.62 -7.41 -5.30
CA GLY A 67 -1.71 -8.39 -5.28
C GLY A 67 -3.07 -7.74 -5.08
N LEU A 68 -3.20 -6.83 -4.11
CA LEU A 68 -4.44 -6.10 -3.83
C LEU A 68 -4.87 -5.23 -5.02
N VAL A 69 -3.94 -4.44 -5.57
CA VAL A 69 -4.23 -3.59 -6.74
C VAL A 69 -4.69 -4.42 -7.93
N LYS A 70 -4.01 -5.54 -8.21
CA LYS A 70 -4.41 -6.44 -9.31
C LYS A 70 -5.82 -7.02 -9.08
N ALA A 71 -6.13 -7.42 -7.85
CA ALA A 71 -7.45 -7.94 -7.51
C ALA A 71 -8.56 -6.91 -7.79
N ARG A 72 -8.31 -5.62 -7.50
CA ARG A 72 -9.25 -4.52 -7.76
C ARG A 72 -9.42 -4.17 -9.25
N ILE A 73 -8.38 -4.38 -10.06
CA ILE A 73 -8.47 -4.15 -11.51
C ILE A 73 -9.25 -5.28 -12.19
N ASN A 74 -9.16 -6.50 -11.67
CA ASN A 74 -9.83 -7.68 -12.22
C ASN A 74 -11.25 -7.91 -11.70
N SER A 75 -11.72 -7.10 -10.74
CA SER A 75 -13.07 -7.14 -10.17
C SER A 75 -14.02 -6.19 -10.89
#